data_AF-A0A7C2ZPX0-F1
#
_entry.id   AF-A0A7C2ZPX0-F1
#
_cell.length_a   1.000
_cell.length_b   1.000
_cell.length_c   1.000
_cell.angle_alpha   90.00
_cell.angle_beta   90.00
_cell.angle_gamma   90.00
#
_symmetry.space_group_name_H-M   'P 1'
#
loop_
_entity.id
_entity.type
_entity.pdbx_description
1 polymer ?
#
loop_
_entity_poly.entity_id
_entity_poly.type
_entity_poly.pdbx_seq_one_letter_code
_entity_poly.pdbx_strand_id
1 'polypeptide(L)'
;MEEKGVEVEKVLEELESRLSLDMNYRSGRILGSMCTIPHPLARKIVSKYLEKNLGDPGLFPQTFQIEREVIKMLGSLFGNPEASGIIVSGGTEANIT
;
A
#
# COMPACT_ATOMS: atom_id res chain seq x y z
N MET A 1 1.89 24.26 18.03
CA MET A 1 2.98 23.61 17.26
C MET A 1 4.23 23.88 18.06
N GLU A 2 5.02 22.86 18.40
CA GLU A 2 6.29 23.06 19.10
C GLU A 2 7.27 23.80 18.18
N GLU A 3 8.11 24.67 18.77
CA GLU A 3 9.09 25.46 18.01
C GLU A 3 10.31 24.63 17.58
N LYS A 4 10.55 23.46 18.20
CA LYS A 4 11.68 22.57 17.93
C LYS A 4 11.21 21.13 17.71
N GLY A 5 11.93 20.42 16.84
CA GLY A 5 11.74 18.99 16.62
C GLY A 5 12.18 18.14 17.82
N VAL A 6 11.75 16.88 17.83
CA VAL A 6 12.11 15.86 18.82
C VAL A 6 13.18 14.93 18.23
N GLU A 7 14.05 14.39 19.08
CA GLU A 7 15.03 13.37 18.70
C GLU A 7 14.34 12.12 18.11
N VAL A 8 14.96 11.52 17.08
CA VAL A 8 14.39 10.38 16.35
C VAL A 8 14.13 9.21 17.30
N GLU A 9 15.04 8.93 18.21
CA GLU A 9 14.94 7.83 19.17
C GLU A 9 13.71 7.99 20.07
N LYS A 10 13.43 9.22 20.53
CA LYS A 10 12.24 9.48 21.35
C LYS A 10 10.95 9.27 20.57
N VAL A 11 10.93 9.66 19.28
CA VAL A 11 9.78 9.42 18.40
C VAL A 11 9.58 7.92 18.20
N LEU A 12 10.65 7.15 17.98
CA LEU A 12 10.57 5.70 17.81
C LEU A 12 10.13 4.99 19.10
N GLU A 13 10.67 5.37 20.26
CA GLU A 13 10.27 4.83 21.56
C GLU A 13 8.78 5.08 21.84
N GLU A 14 8.31 6.28 21.53
CA GLU A 14 6.90 6.63 21.66
C GLU A 14 6.01 5.80 20.73
N LEU A 15 6.42 5.62 19.47
CA LEU A 15 5.68 4.79 18.52
C LEU A 15 5.64 3.33 18.95
N GLU A 16 6.76 2.74 19.35
CA GLU A 16 6.80 1.35 19.86
C GLU A 16 5.94 1.19 21.11
N SER A 17 6.00 2.13 22.05
CA SER A 17 5.16 2.11 23.24
C SER A 17 3.68 2.14 22.90
N ARG A 18 3.25 3.03 22.00
CA ARG A 18 1.85 3.14 21.58
C ARG A 18 1.38 1.91 20.81
N LEU A 19 2.17 1.45 19.82
CA LEU A 19 1.81 0.35 18.93
C LEU A 19 1.91 -1.03 19.60
N SER A 20 2.58 -1.15 20.75
CA SER A 20 2.63 -2.39 21.53
C SER A 20 1.25 -2.91 21.99
N LEU A 21 0.24 -2.03 22.00
CA LEU A 21 -1.14 -2.35 22.35
C LEU A 21 -1.93 -2.96 21.18
N ASP A 22 -1.42 -2.86 19.95
CA ASP A 22 -2.12 -3.34 18.76
C ASP A 22 -2.12 -4.86 18.66
N MET A 23 -3.16 -5.41 18.02
CA MET A 23 -3.17 -6.83 17.68
C MET A 23 -2.17 -7.13 16.56
N ASN A 24 -1.46 -8.25 16.69
CA ASN A 24 -0.53 -8.72 15.67
C ASN A 24 -1.20 -9.77 14.77
N TYR A 25 -1.11 -9.62 13.44
CA TYR A 25 -1.63 -10.59 12.47
C TYR A 25 -1.00 -12.01 12.59
N ARG A 26 0.18 -12.15 13.22
CA ARG A 26 0.80 -13.45 13.52
C ARG A 26 0.35 -14.07 14.84
N SER A 27 -0.44 -13.35 15.65
CA SER A 27 -0.83 -13.81 17.00
C SER A 27 -1.80 -15.00 16.99
N GLY A 28 -2.43 -15.29 15.84
CA GLY A 28 -3.53 -16.25 15.76
C GLY A 28 -4.85 -15.76 16.37
N ARG A 29 -4.92 -14.50 16.82
CA ARG A 29 -6.12 -13.93 17.47
C ARG A 29 -7.01 -13.10 16.53
N ILE A 30 -6.49 -12.68 15.38
CA ILE A 30 -7.26 -11.89 14.40
C ILE A 30 -7.96 -12.86 13.45
N LEU A 31 -9.26 -13.08 13.65
CA LEU A 31 -10.06 -14.04 12.85
C LEU A 31 -11.11 -13.39 11.94
N GLY A 32 -11.42 -12.11 12.14
CA GLY A 32 -12.50 -11.39 11.43
C GLY A 32 -12.02 -10.32 10.43
N SER A 33 -10.71 -10.25 10.15
CA SER A 33 -10.13 -9.26 9.22
C SER A 33 -10.05 -9.83 7.81
N MET A 34 -10.42 -9.04 6.79
CA MET A 34 -10.16 -9.36 5.38
C MET A 34 -8.74 -8.93 4.92
N CYS A 35 -7.97 -8.28 5.79
CA CYS A 35 -6.56 -7.93 5.56
C CYS A 35 -5.61 -8.88 6.32
N THR A 36 -4.37 -8.97 5.85
CA THR A 36 -3.28 -9.73 6.48
C THR A 36 -1.93 -9.08 6.19
N ILE A 37 -0.86 -9.71 6.68
CA ILE A 37 0.53 -9.25 6.49
C ILE A 37 0.87 -9.25 5.00
N PRO A 38 1.42 -8.15 4.47
CA PRO A 38 1.79 -8.08 3.07
C PRO A 38 2.94 -9.05 2.75
N HIS A 39 2.99 -9.50 1.50
CA HIS A 39 4.09 -10.32 1.01
C HIS A 39 5.45 -9.61 1.23
N PRO A 40 6.52 -10.30 1.69
CA PRO A 40 7.79 -9.65 2.02
C PRO A 40 8.42 -8.84 0.86
N LEU A 41 8.22 -9.28 -0.38
CA LEU A 41 8.66 -8.54 -1.56
C LEU A 41 7.90 -7.21 -1.72
N ALA A 42 6.58 -7.21 -1.49
CA ALA A 42 5.77 -6.00 -1.60
C ALA A 42 6.23 -4.94 -0.59
N ARG A 43 6.55 -5.35 0.65
CA ARG A 43 7.13 -4.44 1.66
C ARG A 43 8.43 -3.81 1.17
N LYS A 44 9.32 -4.60 0.56
CA LYS A 44 10.59 -4.09 0.01
C LYS A 44 10.37 -3.10 -1.13
N ILE A 45 9.45 -3.38 -2.03
CA ILE A 45 9.15 -2.52 -3.18
C ILE A 45 8.54 -1.19 -2.72
N VAL A 46 7.51 -1.24 -1.85
CA VAL A 46 6.85 -0.03 -1.34
C VAL A 46 7.83 0.85 -0.58
N SER A 47 8.64 0.29 0.33
CA SER A 47 9.63 1.08 1.08
C SER A 47 10.70 1.69 0.17
N LYS A 48 11.06 1.04 -0.94
CA LYS A 48 12.10 1.52 -1.86
C LYS A 48 11.62 2.61 -2.82
N TYR A 49 10.34 2.58 -3.19
CA TYR A 49 9.76 3.45 -4.23
C TYR A 49 8.55 4.23 -3.71
N LEU A 50 8.56 4.60 -2.42
CA LEU A 50 7.44 5.26 -1.75
C LEU A 50 7.16 6.66 -2.34
N GLU A 51 8.14 7.27 -3.00
CA GLU A 51 8.06 8.61 -3.56
C GLU A 51 7.32 8.71 -4.91
N LYS A 52 6.89 7.57 -5.48
CA LYS A 52 6.17 7.55 -6.77
C LYS A 52 4.71 7.98 -6.57
N ASN A 53 4.19 8.79 -7.49
CA ASN A 53 2.82 9.29 -7.44
C ASN A 53 2.11 9.12 -8.80
N LEU A 54 1.19 8.16 -8.91
CA LEU A 54 0.40 7.95 -10.14
C LEU A 54 -0.68 9.01 -10.38
N GLY A 55 -0.89 9.94 -9.45
CA GLY A 55 -1.67 11.15 -9.71
C GLY A 55 -0.99 12.11 -10.71
N ASP A 56 0.31 11.95 -10.94
CA ASP A 56 1.06 12.68 -11.99
C ASP A 56 1.89 11.70 -12.84
N PRO A 57 1.25 10.94 -13.75
CA PRO A 57 1.91 9.87 -14.50
C PRO A 57 2.98 10.39 -15.46
N GLY A 58 2.97 11.69 -15.80
CA GLY A 58 3.99 12.32 -16.64
C GLY A 58 5.38 12.30 -16.00
N LEU A 59 5.44 12.39 -14.67
CA LEU A 59 6.69 12.30 -13.90
C LEU A 59 7.14 10.85 -13.67
N PHE A 60 6.21 9.90 -13.72
CA PHE A 60 6.45 8.49 -13.39
C PHE A 60 5.97 7.52 -14.49
N PRO A 61 6.45 7.68 -15.74
CA PRO A 61 5.91 6.96 -16.89
C PRO A 61 6.07 5.44 -16.75
N GLN A 62 7.16 4.96 -16.14
CA GLN A 62 7.37 3.52 -15.95
C GLN A 62 6.50 2.93 -14.83
N THR A 63 6.24 3.69 -13.76
CA THR A 63 5.25 3.27 -12.75
C THR A 63 3.87 3.17 -13.36
N PHE A 64 3.51 4.10 -14.26
CA PHE A 64 2.24 4.05 -14.99
C PHE A 64 2.16 2.84 -15.93
N GLN A 65 3.24 2.50 -16.64
CA GLN A 65 3.27 1.27 -17.47
C GLN A 65 3.11 0.00 -16.63
N ILE A 66 3.76 -0.07 -15.46
CA ILE A 66 3.57 -1.20 -14.53
C ILE A 66 2.09 -1.32 -14.12
N GLU A 67 1.41 -0.20 -13.85
CA GLU A 67 -0.03 -0.23 -13.56
C GLU A 67 -0.84 -0.83 -14.73
N ARG A 68 -0.54 -0.45 -15.98
CA ARG A 68 -1.18 -1.02 -17.18
C ARG A 68 -0.96 -2.53 -17.29
N GLU A 69 0.25 -2.98 -17.03
CA GLU A 69 0.59 -4.41 -17.02
C GLU A 69 -0.20 -5.16 -15.94
N VAL A 70 -0.32 -4.60 -14.73
CA VAL A 70 -1.12 -5.20 -13.65
C VAL A 70 -2.58 -5.34 -14.04
N ILE A 71 -3.15 -4.33 -14.69
CA ILE A 71 -4.55 -4.40 -15.12
C ILE A 71 -4.75 -5.43 -16.21
N LYS A 72 -3.82 -5.55 -17.16
CA LYS A 72 -3.85 -6.61 -18.16
C LYS A 72 -3.75 -8.00 -17.53
N MET A 73 -2.92 -8.17 -16.50
CA MET A 73 -2.80 -9.41 -15.74
C MET A 73 -4.11 -9.76 -15.02
N LEU A 74 -4.72 -8.79 -14.33
CA LEU A 74 -6.02 -8.97 -13.67
C LEU A 74 -7.13 -9.26 -14.68
N GLY A 75 -7.20 -8.50 -15.77
CA GLY A 75 -8.14 -8.73 -16.85
C GLY A 75 -8.04 -10.14 -17.42
N SER A 76 -6.82 -10.58 -17.72
CA SER A 76 -6.55 -11.95 -18.19
C SER A 76 -7.00 -13.02 -17.18
N LEU A 77 -6.74 -12.79 -15.89
CA LEU A 77 -7.19 -13.68 -14.81
C LEU A 77 -8.72 -13.82 -14.76
N PHE A 78 -9.46 -12.74 -15.05
CA PHE A 78 -10.92 -12.71 -15.09
C PHE A 78 -11.52 -12.95 -16.49
N GLY A 79 -10.72 -13.35 -17.48
CA GLY A 79 -11.20 -13.71 -18.81
C GLY A 79 -11.42 -12.54 -19.77
N ASN A 80 -10.94 -11.33 -19.44
CA ASN A 80 -10.95 -10.15 -20.31
C ASN A 80 -9.54 -9.53 -20.44
N PRO A 81 -8.67 -10.02 -21.35
CA PRO A 81 -7.31 -9.49 -21.56
C PRO A 81 -7.27 -8.02 -22.01
N GLU A 82 -8.38 -7.51 -22.57
CA GLU A 82 -8.54 -6.12 -23.02
C GLU A 82 -9.23 -5.25 -21.94
N ALA A 83 -9.25 -5.70 -20.68
CA ALA A 83 -9.78 -4.92 -19.58
C ALA A 83 -9.05 -3.57 -19.45
N SER A 84 -9.83 -2.54 -19.14
CA SER A 84 -9.33 -1.22 -18.78
C SER A 84 -9.75 -0.87 -17.35
N GLY A 85 -9.01 0.02 -16.71
CA GLY A 85 -9.23 0.42 -15.31
C GLY A 85 -8.04 1.18 -14.76
N ILE A 86 -7.97 1.32 -13.44
CA ILE A 86 -6.86 1.90 -12.66
C ILE A 86 -6.68 1.12 -11.35
N ILE A 87 -5.51 1.19 -10.72
CA ILE A 87 -5.27 0.61 -9.40
C ILE A 87 -5.54 1.69 -8.35
N VAL A 88 -6.63 1.50 -7.61
CA VAL A 88 -7.17 2.48 -6.65
C VAL A 88 -6.85 2.11 -5.20
N SER A 89 -7.25 2.98 -4.25
CA SER A 89 -6.96 2.80 -2.82
C SER A 89 -7.66 1.60 -2.19
N GLY A 90 -8.78 1.14 -2.77
CA GLY A 90 -9.49 -0.04 -2.31
C GLY A 90 -10.85 -0.24 -3.00
N GLY A 91 -11.56 -1.30 -2.61
CA GLY A 91 -12.82 -1.70 -3.26
C GLY A 91 -13.95 -0.66 -3.15
N THR A 92 -13.93 0.20 -2.13
CA THR A 92 -14.94 1.28 -2.03
C THR A 92 -14.76 2.30 -3.14
N GLU A 93 -13.52 2.73 -3.43
CA GLU A 93 -13.22 3.63 -4.55
C GLU A 93 -13.50 2.95 -5.90
N ALA A 94 -13.15 1.67 -6.03
CA ALA A 94 -13.39 0.89 -7.24
C ALA A 94 -14.89 0.77 -7.58
N ASN A 95 -15.78 0.80 -6.59
CA ASN A 95 -17.23 0.71 -6.82
C ASN A 95 -17.87 2.03 -7.30
N ILE A 96 -17.21 3.18 -7.06
CA ILE A 96 -17.79 4.51 -7.33
C ILE A 96 -17.15 5.25 -8.51
N THR A 97 -16.02 4.74 -9.01
CA THR A 97 -15.27 5.31 -10.14
C THR A 97 -15.57 4.53 -11.41
#